data_AF-I7EPC0-F1
#
_entry.id   AF-I7EPC0-F1
#
_cell.length_a   1.000
_cell.length_b   1.000
_cell.length_c   1.000
_cell.angle_alpha   90.00
_cell.angle_beta   90.00
_cell.angle_gamma   90.00
#
_symmetry.space_group_name_H-M   'P 1'
#
loop_
_entity.id
_entity.type
_entity.pdbx_description
1 polymer ?
#
loop_
_entity_poly.entity_id
_entity_poly.type
_entity_poly.pdbx_seq_one_letter_code
_entity_poly.pdbx_strand_id
1 'polypeptide(L)'
;MINKRDLVREIIEVRERNRSGRAQGELWSRIIALERVYEEFDKDNIELLKYFPIALVGCVESYFRLIIKEIIDAGEDYVMAASKLVEKGKLDFELIKAFHGQKISLGEFVSHIIRISSLNQIDTVMSTLLSTQYLDKLATVYDRNLVETHGKPKDPIIYNKDKIYSDVTRTFELRHIYCHEMASREKPDCNEIDSCFFSSLFFMKAADEYHHQLLYPGPIMGQQQMNHSAAEHYGEARKELDGIHSKVSTFLSKKRYKEFISIHKSWEKYRDKEAEFNADVYRGGTLWSYIYSTTATEITNKRIKEAKEYLAQLEEYGGESP
;
A
#
# COMPACT_ATOMS: atom_id res chain seq x y z
N MET A 1 10.56 -23.06 -27.74
CA MET A 1 11.14 -22.27 -26.62
C MET A 1 10.00 -21.81 -25.74
N ILE A 2 9.91 -22.32 -24.52
CA ILE A 2 8.90 -21.87 -23.55
C ILE A 2 9.36 -20.49 -23.08
N ASN A 3 8.56 -19.45 -23.34
CA ASN A 3 8.85 -18.09 -22.92
C ASN A 3 8.95 -18.06 -21.39
N LYS A 4 10.17 -17.93 -20.84
CA LYS A 4 10.38 -17.88 -19.40
C LYS A 4 9.76 -16.56 -18.92
N ARG A 5 8.72 -16.67 -18.10
CA ARG A 5 7.93 -15.56 -17.58
C ARG A 5 8.83 -14.55 -16.86
N ASP A 6 8.83 -13.28 -17.30
CA ASP A 6 9.66 -12.20 -16.73
C ASP A 6 8.95 -11.55 -15.55
N LEU A 7 9.16 -12.11 -14.36
CA LEU A 7 8.52 -11.65 -13.12
C LEU A 7 8.89 -10.21 -12.76
N VAL A 8 10.14 -9.80 -13.00
CA VAL A 8 10.63 -8.45 -12.66
C VAL A 8 9.86 -7.42 -13.48
N ARG A 9 9.73 -7.66 -14.78
CA ARG A 9 8.95 -6.79 -15.66
C ARG A 9 7.47 -6.76 -15.29
N GLU A 10 6.84 -7.91 -15.03
CA GLU A 10 5.43 -7.96 -14.63
C GLU A 10 5.15 -7.13 -13.37
N ILE A 11 6.04 -7.22 -12.36
CA ILE A 11 5.93 -6.44 -11.11
C ILE A 11 6.02 -4.93 -11.40
N ILE A 12 6.97 -4.52 -12.23
CA ILE A 12 7.15 -3.11 -12.60
C ILE A 12 5.91 -2.59 -13.33
N GLU A 13 5.38 -3.34 -14.30
CA GLU A 13 4.18 -2.95 -15.05
C GLU A 13 2.94 -2.84 -14.15
N VAL A 14 2.79 -3.74 -13.16
CA VAL A 14 1.71 -3.63 -12.16
C VAL A 14 1.88 -2.35 -11.33
N ARG A 15 3.09 -2.06 -10.87
CA ARG A 15 3.38 -0.85 -10.09
C ARG A 15 3.07 0.43 -10.86
N GLU A 16 3.45 0.50 -12.13
CA GLU A 16 3.23 1.67 -13.00
C GLU A 16 1.74 1.92 -13.31
N ARG A 17 0.88 0.89 -13.22
CA ARG A 17 -0.57 1.04 -13.38
C ARG A 17 -1.28 1.58 -12.13
N ASN A 18 -0.64 1.51 -10.96
CA ASN A 18 -1.24 2.00 -9.71
C ASN A 18 -1.09 3.52 -9.62
N ARG A 19 -2.15 4.21 -9.20
CA ARG A 19 -2.17 5.67 -9.11
C ARG A 19 -1.39 6.19 -7.89
N SER A 20 -1.62 5.57 -6.74
CA SER A 20 -0.97 5.91 -5.47
C SER A 20 0.05 4.86 -5.03
N GLY A 21 -0.08 3.62 -5.53
CA GLY A 21 0.71 2.48 -5.07
C GLY A 21 0.43 2.08 -3.61
N ARG A 22 -0.57 2.71 -2.97
CA ARG A 22 -0.99 2.49 -1.58
C ARG A 22 -2.34 1.78 -1.54
N ALA A 23 -2.46 0.75 -0.72
CA ALA A 23 -3.63 -0.11 -0.60
C ALA A 23 -4.91 0.69 -0.28
N GLN A 24 -4.84 1.55 0.74
CA GLN A 24 -5.97 2.35 1.19
C GLN A 24 -6.46 3.32 0.09
N GLY A 25 -5.55 4.06 -0.53
CA GLY A 25 -5.90 5.04 -1.57
C GLY A 25 -6.54 4.41 -2.80
N GLU A 26 -6.00 3.27 -3.26
CA GLU A 26 -6.58 2.51 -4.36
C GLU A 26 -7.96 1.94 -4.00
N LEU A 27 -8.12 1.38 -2.79
CA LEU A 27 -9.36 0.75 -2.35
C LEU A 27 -10.53 1.73 -2.28
N TRP A 28 -10.39 2.83 -1.54
CA TRP A 28 -11.49 3.75 -1.29
C TRP A 28 -11.98 4.41 -2.57
N SER A 29 -11.08 4.74 -3.49
CA SER A 29 -11.46 5.30 -4.79
C SER A 29 -12.36 4.36 -5.59
N ARG A 30 -12.09 3.04 -5.55
CA ARG A 30 -12.86 2.03 -6.29
C ARG A 30 -14.14 1.64 -5.56
N ILE A 31 -14.12 1.48 -4.24
CA ILE A 31 -15.31 1.16 -3.45
C ILE A 31 -16.36 2.26 -3.60
N ILE A 32 -15.98 3.54 -3.44
CA ILE A 32 -16.93 4.66 -3.54
C ILE A 32 -17.56 4.71 -4.94
N ALA A 33 -16.76 4.50 -5.98
CA ALA A 33 -17.27 4.46 -7.35
C ALA A 33 -18.24 3.28 -7.57
N LEU A 34 -17.92 2.09 -7.04
CA LEU A 34 -18.78 0.91 -7.16
C LEU A 34 -20.07 1.04 -6.35
N GLU A 35 -20.01 1.55 -5.12
CA GLU A 35 -21.17 1.78 -4.26
C GLU A 35 -22.15 2.73 -4.94
N ARG A 36 -21.66 3.86 -5.44
CA ARG A 36 -22.49 4.81 -6.20
C ARG A 36 -23.14 4.18 -7.43
N VAL A 37 -22.37 3.45 -8.23
CA VAL A 37 -22.92 2.77 -9.42
C VAL A 37 -23.95 1.72 -9.01
N TYR A 38 -23.71 0.96 -7.94
CA TYR A 38 -24.63 -0.06 -7.45
C TYR A 38 -25.96 0.53 -6.98
N GLU A 39 -25.92 1.68 -6.30
CA GLU A 39 -27.11 2.38 -5.81
C GLU A 39 -27.95 2.99 -6.93
N GLU A 40 -27.30 3.55 -7.97
CA GLU A 40 -27.98 4.23 -9.08
C GLU A 40 -28.43 3.26 -10.20
N PHE A 41 -27.96 2.01 -10.18
CA PHE A 41 -28.14 1.04 -11.25
C PHE A 41 -29.54 0.41 -11.29
N ASP A 42 -30.02 0.15 -12.51
CA ASP A 42 -31.25 -0.60 -12.76
C ASP A 42 -31.08 -2.09 -12.43
N LYS A 43 -31.54 -2.49 -11.24
CA LYS A 43 -31.43 -3.85 -10.71
C LYS A 43 -32.15 -4.91 -11.56
N ASP A 44 -33.03 -4.53 -12.50
CA ASP A 44 -33.67 -5.44 -13.44
C ASP A 44 -32.74 -5.84 -14.61
N ASN A 45 -31.62 -5.13 -14.81
CA ASN A 45 -30.62 -5.47 -15.82
C ASN A 45 -29.71 -6.62 -15.31
N ILE A 46 -30.23 -7.83 -15.38
CA ILE A 46 -29.56 -9.05 -14.90
C ILE A 46 -28.17 -9.28 -15.51
N GLU A 47 -27.87 -8.77 -16.70
CA GLU A 47 -26.56 -8.99 -17.31
C GLU A 47 -25.50 -8.11 -16.64
N LEU A 48 -25.82 -6.83 -16.44
CA LEU A 48 -24.93 -5.91 -15.74
C LEU A 48 -24.78 -6.26 -14.25
N LEU A 49 -25.81 -6.88 -13.65
CA LEU A 49 -25.77 -7.32 -12.27
C LEU A 49 -24.66 -8.35 -11.98
N LYS A 50 -24.29 -9.18 -12.97
CA LYS A 50 -23.19 -10.16 -12.86
C LYS A 50 -21.82 -9.53 -12.69
N TYR A 51 -21.65 -8.27 -13.08
CA TYR A 51 -20.36 -7.59 -13.02
C TYR A 51 -20.01 -7.08 -11.63
N PHE A 52 -20.97 -6.96 -10.71
CA PHE A 52 -20.68 -6.51 -9.34
C PHE A 52 -19.82 -7.50 -8.56
N PRO A 53 -20.13 -8.81 -8.46
CA PRO A 53 -19.23 -9.78 -7.83
C PRO A 53 -17.84 -9.82 -8.46
N ILE A 54 -17.77 -9.68 -9.79
CA ILE A 54 -16.50 -9.65 -10.54
C ILE A 54 -15.66 -8.44 -10.11
N ALA A 55 -16.26 -7.25 -10.09
CA ALA A 55 -15.59 -6.02 -9.71
C ALA A 55 -15.18 -6.03 -8.24
N LEU A 56 -16.02 -6.55 -7.34
CA LEU A 56 -15.73 -6.69 -5.91
C LEU A 56 -14.54 -7.60 -5.67
N VAL A 57 -14.51 -8.80 -6.28
CA VAL A 57 -13.37 -9.71 -6.18
C VAL A 57 -12.11 -9.04 -6.72
N GLY A 58 -12.21 -8.30 -7.82
CA GLY A 58 -11.10 -7.49 -8.33
C GLY A 58 -10.57 -6.47 -7.31
N CYS A 59 -11.46 -5.81 -6.56
CA CYS A 59 -11.07 -4.88 -5.49
C CYS A 59 -10.42 -5.60 -4.32
N VAL A 60 -11.01 -6.71 -3.84
CA VAL A 60 -10.48 -7.54 -2.75
C VAL A 60 -9.09 -8.04 -3.12
N GLU A 61 -8.92 -8.69 -4.27
CA GLU A 61 -7.64 -9.23 -4.73
C GLU A 61 -6.57 -8.12 -4.85
N SER A 62 -6.91 -6.99 -5.46
CA SER A 62 -5.96 -5.89 -5.68
C SER A 62 -5.52 -5.26 -4.35
N TYR A 63 -6.47 -5.01 -3.45
CA TYR A 63 -6.19 -4.47 -2.14
C TYR A 63 -5.30 -5.40 -1.32
N PHE A 64 -5.63 -6.69 -1.23
CA PHE A 64 -4.83 -7.62 -0.44
C PHE A 64 -3.42 -7.78 -1.02
N ARG A 65 -3.23 -7.71 -2.34
CA ARG A 65 -1.88 -7.67 -2.92
C ARG A 65 -1.09 -6.45 -2.46
N LEU A 66 -1.70 -5.27 -2.50
CA LEU A 66 -1.04 -4.03 -2.07
C LEU A 66 -0.74 -4.02 -0.58
N ILE A 67 -1.68 -4.46 0.27
CA ILE A 67 -1.45 -4.42 1.72
C ILE A 67 -0.43 -5.47 2.17
N ILE A 68 -0.38 -6.63 1.51
CA ILE A 68 0.67 -7.63 1.78
C ILE A 68 2.04 -7.09 1.43
N LYS A 69 2.17 -6.39 0.30
CA LYS A 69 3.39 -5.66 -0.05
C LYS A 69 3.77 -4.69 1.07
N GLU A 70 2.83 -3.82 1.49
CA GLU A 70 3.08 -2.80 2.50
C GLU A 70 3.48 -3.38 3.86
N ILE A 71 2.80 -4.44 4.30
CA ILE A 71 3.11 -5.14 5.56
C ILE A 71 4.52 -5.73 5.50
N ILE A 72 4.88 -6.43 4.43
CA ILE A 72 6.21 -7.04 4.31
C ILE A 72 7.30 -5.97 4.27
N ASP A 73 7.06 -4.87 3.54
CA ASP A 73 8.02 -3.78 3.42
C ASP A 73 8.09 -2.89 4.70
N ALA A 74 7.18 -3.06 5.65
CA ALA A 74 7.14 -2.28 6.90
C ALA A 74 8.13 -2.75 7.96
N GLY A 75 8.60 -4.00 7.94
CA GLY A 75 9.50 -4.49 8.98
C GLY A 75 10.05 -5.91 8.81
N GLU A 76 11.17 -6.19 9.46
CA GLU A 76 11.91 -7.45 9.37
C GLU A 76 11.10 -8.66 9.87
N ASP A 77 10.26 -8.48 10.89
CA ASP A 77 9.37 -9.53 11.40
C ASP A 77 8.42 -10.07 10.32
N TYR A 78 7.88 -9.18 9.49
CA TYR A 78 7.00 -9.55 8.38
C TYR A 78 7.76 -10.20 7.22
N VAL A 79 9.00 -9.79 6.99
CA VAL A 79 9.91 -10.45 6.03
C VAL A 79 10.17 -11.91 6.44
N MET A 80 10.48 -12.13 7.73
CA MET A 80 10.68 -13.48 8.25
C MET A 80 9.40 -14.33 8.12
N ALA A 81 8.23 -13.77 8.43
CA ALA A 81 6.96 -14.46 8.26
C ALA A 81 6.67 -14.79 6.78
N ALA A 82 6.94 -13.86 5.87
CA ALA A 82 6.74 -14.02 4.44
C ALA A 82 7.58 -15.16 3.84
N SER A 83 8.74 -15.50 4.42
CA SER A 83 9.55 -16.63 3.97
C SER A 83 8.79 -17.96 3.95
N LYS A 84 7.76 -18.10 4.80
CA LYS A 84 6.89 -19.30 4.86
C LYS A 84 5.90 -19.38 3.68
N LEU A 85 5.69 -18.27 2.97
CA LEU A 85 4.79 -18.16 1.83
C LEU A 85 5.48 -18.34 0.47
N VAL A 86 6.82 -18.36 0.47
CA VAL A 86 7.62 -18.46 -0.75
C VAL A 86 8.23 -19.85 -0.88
N GLU A 87 8.02 -20.49 -2.03
CA GLU A 87 8.70 -21.74 -2.36
C GLU A 87 10.20 -21.51 -2.63
N LYS A 88 11.05 -22.37 -2.08
CA LYS A 88 12.53 -22.26 -2.15
C LYS A 88 13.12 -22.22 -3.58
N GLY A 89 12.36 -22.59 -4.61
CA GLY A 89 12.80 -22.63 -6.02
C GLY A 89 12.46 -21.39 -6.86
N LYS A 90 11.80 -20.37 -6.30
CA LYS A 90 11.34 -19.18 -7.06
C LYS A 90 12.36 -18.05 -7.18
N LEU A 91 13.56 -18.19 -6.61
CA LEU A 91 14.61 -17.16 -6.65
C LEU A 91 15.65 -17.52 -7.72
N ASP A 92 15.72 -16.72 -8.78
CA ASP A 92 16.76 -16.82 -9.81
C ASP A 92 17.68 -15.60 -9.80
N PHE A 93 18.77 -15.65 -10.59
CA PHE A 93 19.79 -14.60 -10.60
C PHE A 93 19.24 -13.23 -11.07
N GLU A 94 18.23 -13.21 -11.94
CA GLU A 94 17.59 -11.96 -12.38
C GLU A 94 16.82 -11.31 -11.24
N LEU A 95 16.10 -12.10 -10.43
CA LEU A 95 15.46 -11.60 -9.21
C LEU A 95 16.48 -11.09 -8.19
N ILE A 96 17.58 -11.82 -7.97
CA ILE A 96 18.66 -11.39 -7.06
C ILE A 96 19.24 -10.04 -7.51
N LYS A 97 19.51 -9.89 -8.81
CA LYS A 97 19.98 -8.63 -9.41
C LYS A 97 18.95 -7.50 -9.26
N ALA A 98 17.66 -7.80 -9.42
CA ALA A 98 16.59 -6.83 -9.27
C ALA A 98 16.45 -6.34 -7.81
N PHE A 99 16.58 -7.22 -6.82
CA PHE A 99 16.60 -6.84 -5.41
C PHE A 99 17.85 -6.02 -5.06
N HIS A 100 19.04 -6.49 -5.46
CA HIS A 100 20.29 -5.77 -5.20
C HIS A 100 20.28 -4.36 -5.83
N GLY A 101 19.76 -4.24 -7.05
CA GLY A 101 19.57 -2.97 -7.73
C GLY A 101 18.35 -2.16 -7.27
N GLN A 102 17.64 -2.59 -6.22
CA GLN A 102 16.43 -1.95 -5.68
C GLN A 102 15.33 -1.67 -6.74
N LYS A 103 15.26 -2.49 -7.79
CA LYS A 103 14.25 -2.34 -8.85
C LYS A 103 12.86 -2.78 -8.39
N ILE A 104 12.83 -3.78 -7.52
CA ILE A 104 11.62 -4.31 -6.87
C ILE A 104 11.89 -4.51 -5.38
N SER A 105 10.84 -4.40 -4.54
CA SER A 105 10.90 -4.75 -3.12
C SER A 105 10.58 -6.23 -2.88
N LEU A 106 10.89 -6.73 -1.67
CA LEU A 106 10.51 -8.08 -1.29
C LEU A 106 8.99 -8.21 -1.18
N GLY A 107 8.30 -7.20 -0.64
CA GLY A 107 6.84 -7.15 -0.60
C GLY A 107 6.22 -7.21 -2.00
N GLU A 108 6.79 -6.50 -2.98
CA GLU A 108 6.36 -6.57 -4.38
C GLU A 108 6.51 -7.98 -4.98
N PHE A 109 7.64 -8.62 -4.73
CA PHE A 109 7.86 -9.99 -5.19
C PHE A 109 6.87 -10.97 -4.54
N VAL A 110 6.75 -10.95 -3.22
CA VAL A 110 5.90 -11.90 -2.48
C VAL A 110 4.44 -11.70 -2.86
N SER A 111 3.93 -10.46 -2.84
CA SER A 111 2.54 -10.15 -3.20
C SER A 111 2.16 -10.53 -4.64
N HIS A 112 3.14 -10.53 -5.56
CA HIS A 112 2.94 -10.95 -6.94
C HIS A 112 2.83 -12.48 -7.10
N ILE A 113 3.63 -13.25 -6.36
CA ILE A 113 3.66 -14.72 -6.51
C ILE A 113 2.58 -15.45 -5.71
N ILE A 114 2.05 -14.84 -4.66
CA ILE A 114 0.99 -15.45 -3.85
C ILE A 114 -0.34 -15.46 -4.62
N ARG A 115 -1.10 -16.54 -4.40
CA ARG A 115 -2.44 -16.69 -4.95
C ARG A 115 -3.46 -16.18 -3.93
N ILE A 116 -4.24 -15.20 -4.36
CA ILE A 116 -5.36 -14.64 -3.61
C ILE A 116 -6.58 -14.78 -4.52
N SER A 117 -7.37 -15.83 -4.31
CA SER A 117 -8.54 -16.15 -5.14
C SER A 117 -9.71 -16.74 -4.35
N SER A 118 -9.63 -16.68 -3.02
CA SER A 118 -10.69 -17.09 -2.10
C SER A 118 -10.47 -16.44 -0.74
N LEU A 119 -11.52 -16.38 0.08
CA LEU A 119 -11.43 -15.91 1.47
C LEU A 119 -10.46 -16.76 2.31
N ASN A 120 -10.46 -18.08 2.12
CA ASN A 120 -9.54 -18.99 2.82
C ASN A 120 -8.07 -18.69 2.49
N GLN A 121 -7.75 -18.40 1.22
CA GLN A 121 -6.40 -18.02 0.84
C GLN A 121 -5.97 -16.69 1.46
N ILE A 122 -6.89 -15.71 1.54
CA ILE A 122 -6.65 -14.45 2.25
C ILE A 122 -6.32 -14.75 3.72
N ASP A 123 -7.17 -15.51 4.40
CA ASP A 123 -6.99 -15.86 5.81
C ASP A 123 -5.67 -16.59 6.06
N THR A 124 -5.34 -17.58 5.24
CA THR A 124 -4.08 -18.34 5.35
C THR A 124 -2.87 -17.43 5.22
N VAL A 125 -2.84 -16.57 4.20
CA VAL A 125 -1.71 -15.68 3.95
C VAL A 125 -1.57 -14.64 5.06
N MET A 126 -2.66 -13.98 5.42
CA MET A 126 -2.64 -12.93 6.44
C MET A 126 -2.36 -13.50 7.83
N SER A 127 -2.93 -14.65 8.17
CA SER A 127 -2.64 -15.33 9.44
C SER A 127 -1.17 -15.71 9.55
N THR A 128 -0.54 -16.11 8.43
CA THR A 128 0.89 -16.42 8.39
C THR A 128 1.74 -15.16 8.57
N LEU A 129 1.43 -14.08 7.85
CA LEU A 129 2.19 -12.82 7.93
C LEU A 129 2.08 -12.16 9.30
N LEU A 130 0.89 -12.16 9.89
CA LEU A 130 0.58 -11.45 11.12
C LEU A 130 0.71 -12.32 12.38
N SER A 131 0.98 -13.61 12.20
CA SER A 131 1.05 -14.60 13.30
C SER A 131 -0.19 -14.56 14.21
N THR A 132 -1.37 -14.46 13.61
CA THR A 132 -2.67 -14.35 14.31
C THR A 132 -3.76 -15.12 13.56
N GLN A 133 -4.88 -15.41 14.20
CA GLN A 133 -6.07 -15.93 13.49
C GLN A 133 -6.76 -14.75 12.81
N TYR A 134 -6.47 -14.54 11.53
CA TYR A 134 -6.76 -13.28 10.85
C TYR A 134 -8.26 -12.98 10.79
N LEU A 135 -9.10 -13.90 10.31
CA LEU A 135 -10.55 -13.67 10.25
C LEU A 135 -11.20 -13.53 11.64
N ASP A 136 -10.71 -14.23 12.66
CA ASP A 136 -11.20 -14.03 14.02
C ASP A 136 -10.83 -12.65 14.54
N LYS A 137 -9.61 -12.18 14.25
CA LYS A 137 -9.17 -10.84 14.64
C LYS A 137 -9.99 -9.78 13.92
N LEU A 138 -10.22 -9.96 12.63
CA LEU A 138 -10.98 -9.04 11.78
C LEU A 138 -12.43 -8.86 12.26
N ALA A 139 -13.06 -9.93 12.76
CA ALA A 139 -14.41 -9.87 13.32
C ALA A 139 -14.55 -8.98 14.58
N THR A 140 -13.43 -8.59 15.20
CA THR A 140 -13.40 -7.73 16.39
C THR A 140 -13.10 -6.26 16.08
N VAL A 141 -12.83 -5.94 14.82
CA VAL A 141 -12.40 -4.61 14.40
C VAL A 141 -13.58 -3.64 14.44
N TYR A 142 -13.37 -2.49 15.06
CA TYR A 142 -14.32 -1.38 15.11
C TYR A 142 -13.71 -0.15 14.46
N ASP A 143 -14.56 0.73 13.95
CA ASP A 143 -14.15 2.03 13.41
C ASP A 143 -13.60 2.90 14.55
N ARG A 144 -12.28 3.06 14.55
CA ARG A 144 -11.60 3.78 15.62
C ARG A 144 -12.00 5.26 15.59
N ASN A 145 -12.29 5.85 14.43
CA ASN A 145 -12.62 7.27 14.28
C ASN A 145 -13.98 7.57 14.90
N LEU A 146 -14.97 6.73 14.65
CA LEU A 146 -16.27 6.81 15.30
C LEU A 146 -16.14 6.72 16.83
N VAL A 147 -15.27 5.86 17.34
CA VAL A 147 -15.09 5.66 18.77
C VAL A 147 -14.29 6.78 19.43
N GLU A 148 -13.08 7.06 18.94
CA GLU A 148 -12.14 7.99 19.58
C GLU A 148 -12.49 9.45 19.33
N THR A 149 -13.01 9.78 18.15
CA THR A 149 -13.33 11.17 17.77
C THR A 149 -14.79 11.50 18.05
N HIS A 150 -15.71 10.56 17.82
CA HIS A 150 -17.15 10.79 17.93
C HIS A 150 -17.81 10.13 19.15
N GLY A 151 -17.04 9.47 20.02
CA GLY A 151 -17.53 8.87 21.26
C GLY A 151 -18.56 7.76 21.05
N LYS A 152 -18.58 7.12 19.89
CA LYS A 152 -19.51 6.02 19.57
C LYS A 152 -19.10 4.73 20.30
N PRO A 153 -20.04 3.78 20.48
CA PRO A 153 -19.72 2.46 21.01
C PRO A 153 -18.71 1.72 20.13
N LYS A 154 -17.93 0.81 20.73
CA LYS A 154 -16.99 -0.08 20.02
C LYS A 154 -17.71 -1.23 19.34
N ASP A 155 -18.64 -0.90 18.46
CA ASP A 155 -19.38 -1.88 17.68
C ASP A 155 -18.48 -2.44 16.56
N PRO A 156 -18.40 -3.77 16.38
CA PRO A 156 -17.64 -4.35 15.28
C PRO A 156 -18.19 -3.91 13.92
N ILE A 157 -17.30 -3.58 12.98
CA ILE A 157 -17.65 -3.33 11.58
C ILE A 157 -18.30 -4.59 10.97
N ILE A 158 -17.79 -5.77 11.34
CA ILE A 158 -18.36 -7.07 11.00
C ILE A 158 -19.40 -7.46 12.07
N TYR A 159 -20.64 -7.01 11.89
CA TYR A 159 -21.74 -7.22 12.84
C TYR A 159 -22.28 -8.67 12.85
N ASN A 160 -22.11 -9.43 11.76
CA ASN A 160 -22.49 -10.84 11.67
C ASN A 160 -21.41 -11.61 10.89
N LYS A 161 -20.44 -12.17 11.61
CA LYS A 161 -19.26 -12.80 11.01
C LYS A 161 -19.63 -13.97 10.08
N ASP A 162 -20.57 -14.81 10.49
CA ASP A 162 -20.90 -16.04 9.75
C ASP A 162 -21.56 -15.68 8.42
N LYS A 163 -22.49 -14.72 8.44
CA LYS A 163 -23.11 -14.20 7.23
C LYS A 163 -22.11 -13.49 6.32
N ILE A 164 -21.32 -12.56 6.87
CA ILE A 164 -20.39 -11.76 6.06
C ILE A 164 -19.35 -12.65 5.39
N TYR A 165 -18.76 -13.62 6.11
CA TYR A 165 -17.77 -14.52 5.53
C TYR A 165 -18.37 -15.51 4.54
N SER A 166 -19.59 -15.99 4.78
CA SER A 166 -20.32 -16.81 3.80
C SER A 166 -20.58 -16.03 2.52
N ASP A 167 -21.07 -14.79 2.63
CA ASP A 167 -21.37 -13.93 1.49
C ASP A 167 -20.09 -13.55 0.71
N VAL A 168 -18.98 -13.22 1.40
CA VAL A 168 -17.70 -12.94 0.74
C VAL A 168 -17.17 -14.17 0.00
N THR A 169 -17.28 -15.36 0.61
CA THR A 169 -16.94 -16.62 -0.05
C THR A 169 -17.80 -16.81 -1.30
N ARG A 170 -19.10 -16.54 -1.18
CA ARG A 170 -20.04 -16.60 -2.30
C ARG A 170 -19.69 -15.61 -3.42
N THR A 171 -19.21 -14.40 -3.10
CA THR A 171 -18.73 -13.44 -4.11
C THR A 171 -17.60 -14.00 -4.97
N PHE A 172 -16.65 -14.73 -4.37
CA PHE A 172 -15.58 -15.41 -5.12
C PHE A 172 -16.12 -16.51 -6.04
N GLU A 173 -17.09 -17.30 -5.57
CA GLU A 173 -17.76 -18.33 -6.37
C GLU A 173 -18.52 -17.72 -7.54
N LEU A 174 -19.29 -16.66 -7.31
CA LEU A 174 -20.04 -15.95 -8.35
C LEU A 174 -19.10 -15.36 -9.41
N ARG A 175 -17.95 -14.79 -9.01
CA ARG A 175 -16.91 -14.37 -9.96
C ARG A 175 -16.40 -15.55 -10.78
N HIS A 176 -16.24 -16.73 -10.20
CA HIS A 176 -15.81 -17.92 -10.95
C HIS A 176 -16.86 -18.33 -11.99
N ILE A 177 -18.12 -18.43 -11.57
CA ILE A 177 -19.27 -18.78 -12.42
C ILE A 177 -19.43 -17.78 -13.58
N TYR A 178 -19.45 -16.48 -13.28
CA TYR A 178 -19.73 -15.45 -14.29
C TYR A 178 -18.54 -15.15 -15.21
N CYS A 179 -17.30 -15.19 -14.72
CA CYS A 179 -16.13 -14.94 -15.58
C CYS A 179 -15.64 -16.17 -16.35
N HIS A 180 -15.63 -17.34 -15.71
CA HIS A 180 -14.86 -18.49 -16.21
C HIS A 180 -15.72 -19.63 -16.73
N GLU A 181 -16.97 -19.77 -16.27
CA GLU A 181 -17.83 -20.88 -16.68
C GLU A 181 -18.83 -20.50 -17.79
N MET A 182 -18.99 -19.22 -18.11
CA MET A 182 -20.00 -18.72 -19.06
C MET A 182 -21.39 -19.32 -18.78
N ALA A 183 -21.77 -19.38 -17.50
CA ALA A 183 -22.95 -20.09 -17.02
C ALA A 183 -24.26 -19.44 -17.51
N SER A 184 -24.64 -19.73 -18.75
CA SER A 184 -25.77 -19.12 -19.46
C SER A 184 -27.15 -19.44 -18.87
N ARG A 185 -27.23 -20.44 -17.99
CA ARG A 185 -28.45 -20.82 -17.27
C ARG A 185 -28.56 -20.21 -15.87
N GLU A 186 -27.45 -19.71 -15.33
CA GLU A 186 -27.45 -19.03 -14.04
C GLU A 186 -28.02 -17.63 -14.20
N LYS A 187 -29.08 -17.36 -13.44
CA LYS A 187 -29.70 -16.03 -13.36
C LYS A 187 -29.27 -15.41 -12.04
N PRO A 188 -28.61 -14.25 -12.04
CA PRO A 188 -28.24 -13.60 -10.80
C PRO A 188 -29.49 -13.22 -10.02
N ASP A 189 -29.54 -13.61 -8.75
CA ASP A 189 -30.55 -13.12 -7.81
C ASP A 189 -30.10 -11.77 -7.26
N CYS A 190 -30.90 -10.73 -7.47
CA CYS A 190 -30.57 -9.41 -6.97
C CYS A 190 -30.39 -9.36 -5.46
N ASN A 191 -31.16 -10.13 -4.68
CA ASN A 191 -31.01 -10.15 -3.23
C ASN A 191 -29.70 -10.82 -2.80
N GLU A 192 -29.29 -11.88 -3.51
CA GLU A 192 -27.99 -12.52 -3.28
C GLU A 192 -26.84 -11.56 -3.60
N ILE A 193 -26.92 -10.86 -4.73
CA ILE A 193 -25.89 -9.91 -5.16
C ILE A 193 -25.82 -8.71 -4.21
N ASP A 194 -26.96 -8.19 -3.74
CA ASP A 194 -27.04 -7.12 -2.74
C ASP A 194 -26.36 -7.53 -1.44
N SER A 195 -26.67 -8.74 -0.96
CA SER A 195 -26.02 -9.31 0.22
C SER A 195 -24.52 -9.49 0.04
N CYS A 196 -24.08 -10.07 -1.08
CA CYS A 196 -22.66 -10.24 -1.41
C CYS A 196 -21.94 -8.89 -1.51
N PHE A 197 -22.61 -7.88 -2.06
CA PHE A 197 -22.07 -6.54 -2.23
C PHE A 197 -21.78 -5.89 -0.88
N PHE A 198 -22.79 -5.75 -0.02
CA PHE A 198 -22.62 -5.11 1.27
C PHE A 198 -21.71 -5.91 2.20
N SER A 199 -21.81 -7.24 2.24
CA SER A 199 -20.90 -8.08 3.03
C SER A 199 -19.45 -7.93 2.59
N SER A 200 -19.18 -7.83 1.28
CA SER A 200 -17.83 -7.55 0.76
C SER A 200 -17.35 -6.15 1.15
N LEU A 201 -18.23 -5.15 1.14
CA LEU A 201 -17.88 -3.80 1.61
C LEU A 201 -17.53 -3.79 3.10
N PHE A 202 -18.32 -4.42 3.96
CA PHE A 202 -18.03 -4.49 5.40
C PHE A 202 -16.72 -5.23 5.69
N PHE A 203 -16.47 -6.34 4.98
CA PHE A 203 -15.21 -7.07 5.07
C PHE A 203 -14.01 -6.19 4.69
N MET A 204 -14.10 -5.45 3.58
CA MET A 204 -13.03 -4.58 3.11
C MET A 204 -12.80 -3.37 4.02
N LYS A 205 -13.88 -2.77 4.56
CA LYS A 205 -13.79 -1.69 5.55
C LYS A 205 -13.10 -2.16 6.83
N ALA A 206 -13.46 -3.34 7.34
CA ALA A 206 -12.80 -3.92 8.50
C ALA A 206 -11.32 -4.27 8.24
N ALA A 207 -11.01 -4.77 7.04
CA ALA A 207 -9.64 -5.07 6.65
C ALA A 207 -8.79 -3.81 6.57
N ASP A 208 -9.30 -2.76 5.92
CA ASP A 208 -8.63 -1.46 5.85
C ASP A 208 -8.36 -0.88 7.23
N GLU A 209 -9.39 -0.86 8.09
CA GLU A 209 -9.26 -0.34 9.45
C GLU A 209 -8.21 -1.14 10.26
N TYR A 210 -8.23 -2.47 10.18
CA TYR A 210 -7.26 -3.30 10.90
C TYR A 210 -5.83 -3.09 10.42
N HIS A 211 -5.61 -3.11 9.09
CA HIS A 211 -4.27 -2.94 8.54
C HIS A 211 -3.76 -1.51 8.72
N HIS A 212 -4.62 -0.50 8.67
CA HIS A 212 -4.26 0.86 9.00
C HIS A 212 -3.79 0.97 10.45
N GLN A 213 -4.52 0.39 11.41
CA GLN A 213 -4.10 0.36 12.82
C GLN A 213 -2.79 -0.41 13.02
N LEU A 214 -2.57 -1.48 12.26
CA LEU A 214 -1.34 -2.27 12.32
C LEU A 214 -0.12 -1.47 11.82
N LEU A 215 -0.25 -0.82 10.67
CA LEU A 215 0.84 -0.07 10.03
C LEU A 215 1.05 1.30 10.69
N TYR A 216 0.01 1.87 11.30
CA TYR A 216 0.00 3.20 11.90
C TYR A 216 -0.64 3.16 13.30
N PRO A 217 0.03 2.56 14.31
CA PRO A 217 -0.52 2.39 15.67
C PRO A 217 -0.66 3.69 16.49
N GLY A 218 -0.49 4.87 15.87
CA GLY A 218 -0.64 6.18 16.51
C GLY A 218 -2.09 6.64 16.67
N PRO A 219 -2.37 7.75 17.36
CA PRO A 219 -3.71 8.33 17.46
C PRO A 219 -4.31 8.63 16.07
N ILE A 220 -5.63 8.57 15.95
CA ILE A 220 -6.31 8.94 14.70
C ILE A 220 -6.02 10.39 14.43
N MET A 221 -5.36 10.64 13.32
CA MET A 221 -5.03 11.98 12.90
C MET A 221 -6.12 12.47 11.96
N GLY A 222 -6.87 13.49 12.38
CA GLY A 222 -7.66 14.28 11.44
C GLY A 222 -6.76 14.88 10.35
N GLN A 223 -7.31 15.33 9.23
CA GLN A 223 -6.51 15.86 8.11
C GLN A 223 -5.52 16.95 8.54
N GLN A 224 -5.87 17.79 9.51
CA GLN A 224 -4.95 18.79 10.06
C GLN A 224 -3.76 18.16 10.82
N GLN A 225 -4.02 17.12 11.61
CA GLN A 225 -2.97 16.37 12.31
C GLN A 225 -2.11 15.56 11.34
N MET A 226 -2.70 14.97 10.29
CA MET A 226 -1.94 14.31 9.23
C MET A 226 -1.03 15.30 8.50
N ASN A 227 -1.55 16.48 8.16
CA ASN A 227 -0.74 17.55 7.57
C ASN A 227 0.40 17.98 8.52
N HIS A 228 0.10 18.10 9.82
CA HIS A 228 1.08 18.47 10.83
C HIS A 228 2.18 17.41 10.97
N SER A 229 1.80 16.14 11.18
CA SER A 229 2.74 15.02 11.30
C SER A 229 3.57 14.84 10.03
N ALA A 230 2.98 14.95 8.84
CA ALA A 230 3.73 14.89 7.59
C ALA A 230 4.75 16.04 7.48
N ALA A 231 4.39 17.24 7.93
CA ALA A 231 5.32 18.37 7.99
C ALA A 231 6.42 18.18 9.05
N GLU A 232 6.11 17.57 10.20
CA GLU A 232 7.08 17.22 11.23
C GLU A 232 8.09 16.18 10.71
N HIS A 233 7.63 15.07 10.13
CA HIS A 233 8.50 14.05 9.53
C HIS A 233 9.39 14.64 8.44
N TYR A 234 8.85 15.52 7.59
CA TYR A 234 9.66 16.23 6.60
C TYR A 234 10.72 17.11 7.27
N GLY A 235 10.34 17.82 8.34
CA GLY A 235 11.27 18.61 9.16
C GLY A 235 12.38 17.76 9.80
N GLU A 236 12.06 16.58 10.28
CA GLU A 236 13.03 15.62 10.86
C GLU A 236 14.00 15.10 9.81
N ALA A 237 13.51 14.65 8.65
CA ALA A 237 14.36 14.22 7.54
C ALA A 237 15.31 15.33 7.10
N ARG A 238 14.84 16.58 7.04
CA ARG A 238 15.71 17.74 6.75
C ARG A 238 16.79 17.93 7.82
N LYS A 239 16.42 17.88 9.10
CA LYS A 239 17.37 17.98 10.21
C LYS A 239 18.44 16.88 10.15
N GLU A 240 18.05 15.65 9.83
CA GLU A 240 18.99 14.55 9.64
C GLU A 240 19.97 14.84 8.49
N LEU A 241 19.46 15.26 7.33
CA LEU A 241 20.29 15.59 6.18
C LEU A 241 21.26 16.74 6.49
N ASP A 242 20.79 17.80 7.16
CA ASP A 242 21.63 18.91 7.60
C ASP A 242 22.69 18.48 8.62
N GLY A 243 22.36 17.52 9.49
CA GLY A 243 23.31 16.87 10.38
C GLY A 243 24.42 16.15 9.63
N ILE A 244 24.09 15.45 8.54
CA ILE A 244 25.07 14.79 7.67
C ILE A 244 25.94 15.82 6.95
N HIS A 245 25.36 16.89 6.38
CA HIS A 245 26.12 17.98 5.76
C HIS A 245 27.11 18.62 6.74
N SER A 246 26.71 18.80 7.99
CA SER A 246 27.55 19.35 9.05
C SER A 246 28.75 18.44 9.33
N LYS A 247 28.56 17.11 9.33
CA LYS A 247 29.67 16.15 9.45
C LYS A 247 30.57 16.17 8.22
N VAL A 248 30.02 16.18 7.00
CA VAL A 248 30.80 16.30 5.76
C VAL A 248 31.69 17.55 5.77
N SER A 249 31.20 18.66 6.34
CA SER A 249 31.96 19.92 6.41
C SER A 249 33.29 19.81 7.16
N THR A 250 33.45 18.83 8.06
CA THR A 250 34.70 18.64 8.82
C THR A 250 35.81 18.00 7.98
N PHE A 251 35.45 17.35 6.87
CA PHE A 251 36.39 16.66 5.97
C PHE A 251 36.77 17.50 4.74
N LEU A 252 35.95 18.50 4.39
CA LEU A 252 36.13 19.28 3.17
C LEU A 252 36.79 20.64 3.44
N SER A 253 37.65 21.07 2.50
CA SER A 253 38.13 22.44 2.45
C SER A 253 36.97 23.43 2.28
N LYS A 254 37.15 24.67 2.76
CA LYS A 254 36.13 25.74 2.63
C LYS A 254 35.62 25.93 1.20
N LYS A 255 36.49 25.71 0.19
CA LYS A 255 36.11 25.84 -1.22
C LYS A 255 35.22 24.67 -1.65
N ARG A 256 35.65 23.42 -1.46
CA ARG A 256 34.82 22.24 -1.82
C ARG A 256 33.53 22.17 -1.03
N TYR A 257 33.53 22.56 0.24
CA TYR A 257 32.30 22.63 1.01
C TYR A 257 31.29 23.63 0.43
N LYS A 258 31.75 24.78 -0.09
CA LYS A 258 30.86 25.71 -0.82
C LYS A 258 30.27 25.09 -2.08
N GLU A 259 31.07 24.34 -2.84
CA GLU A 259 30.61 23.64 -4.04
C GLU A 259 29.59 22.55 -3.68
N PHE A 260 29.88 21.75 -2.65
CA PHE A 260 28.99 20.74 -2.08
C PHE A 260 27.62 21.36 -1.71
N ILE A 261 27.61 22.44 -0.92
CA ILE A 261 26.38 23.13 -0.55
C ILE A 261 25.63 23.70 -1.76
N SER A 262 26.33 24.16 -2.80
CA SER A 262 25.70 24.63 -4.05
C SER A 262 24.94 23.52 -4.79
N ILE A 263 25.50 22.30 -4.81
CA ILE A 263 24.83 21.11 -5.35
C ILE A 263 23.56 20.82 -4.55
N HIS A 264 23.66 20.82 -3.21
CA HIS A 264 22.52 20.54 -2.35
C HIS A 264 21.40 21.58 -2.48
N LYS A 265 21.72 22.86 -2.60
CA LYS A 265 20.72 23.91 -2.90
C LYS A 265 19.98 23.69 -4.22
N SER A 266 20.68 23.17 -5.23
CA SER A 266 20.06 22.86 -6.52
C SER A 266 19.14 21.64 -6.40
N TRP A 267 19.57 20.63 -5.64
CA TRP A 267 18.75 19.46 -5.32
C TRP A 267 17.50 19.81 -4.49
N GLU A 268 17.59 20.74 -3.53
CA GLU A 268 16.43 21.20 -2.76
C GLU A 268 15.37 21.83 -3.66
N LYS A 269 15.78 22.63 -4.65
CA LYS A 269 14.87 23.19 -5.66
C LYS A 269 14.19 22.10 -6.48
N TYR A 270 14.93 21.06 -6.85
CA TYR A 270 14.36 19.90 -7.55
C TYR A 270 13.31 19.20 -6.67
N ARG A 271 13.65 18.88 -5.41
CA ARG A 271 12.73 18.25 -4.44
C ARG A 271 11.45 19.06 -4.31
N ASP A 272 11.57 20.36 -4.11
CA ASP A 272 10.41 21.23 -3.88
C ASP A 272 9.53 21.29 -5.14
N LYS A 273 10.12 21.35 -6.34
CA LYS A 273 9.37 21.32 -7.62
C LYS A 273 8.68 20.00 -7.88
N GLU A 274 9.35 18.89 -7.58
CA GLU A 274 8.79 17.55 -7.71
C GLU A 274 7.62 17.34 -6.71
N ALA A 275 7.79 17.78 -5.47
CA ALA A 275 6.74 17.73 -4.45
C ALA A 275 5.53 18.62 -4.82
N GLU A 276 5.78 19.84 -5.33
CA GLU A 276 4.72 20.70 -5.88
C GLU A 276 3.96 20.03 -7.02
N PHE A 277 4.68 19.43 -7.98
CA PHE A 277 4.09 18.75 -9.13
C PHE A 277 3.17 17.59 -8.71
N ASN A 278 3.63 16.74 -7.80
CA ASN A 278 2.86 15.60 -7.30
C ASN A 278 1.65 16.04 -6.47
N ALA A 279 1.79 17.11 -5.68
CA ALA A 279 0.69 17.66 -4.89
C ALA A 279 -0.35 18.41 -5.74
N ASP A 280 -0.02 18.80 -6.97
CA ASP A 280 -0.80 19.76 -7.75
C ASP A 280 -2.23 19.31 -8.07
N VAL A 281 -2.43 17.99 -8.20
CA VAL A 281 -3.75 17.38 -8.41
C VAL A 281 -4.73 17.72 -7.28
N TYR A 282 -4.22 18.11 -6.11
CA TYR A 282 -4.97 18.46 -4.91
C TYR A 282 -4.92 19.96 -4.60
N ARG A 283 -4.46 20.80 -5.54
CA ARG A 283 -4.29 22.25 -5.34
C ARG A 283 -5.58 22.89 -4.79
N GLY A 284 -5.42 23.66 -3.71
CA GLY A 284 -6.53 24.32 -3.00
C GLY A 284 -7.29 23.44 -2.00
N GLY A 285 -6.99 22.13 -1.95
CA GLY A 285 -7.52 21.20 -0.97
C GLY A 285 -6.60 20.98 0.24
N THR A 286 -7.14 20.43 1.31
CA THR A 286 -6.40 20.13 2.55
C THR A 286 -5.39 18.99 2.40
N LEU A 287 -5.52 18.14 1.37
CA LEU A 287 -4.58 17.07 1.04
C LEU A 287 -3.28 17.58 0.39
N TRP A 288 -3.28 18.78 -0.20
CA TRP A 288 -2.11 19.32 -0.90
C TRP A 288 -0.87 19.34 0.01
N SER A 289 -1.01 19.85 1.23
CA SER A 289 0.11 19.97 2.18
C SER A 289 0.63 18.61 2.66
N TYR A 290 -0.26 17.62 2.77
CA TYR A 290 0.12 16.26 3.11
C TYR A 290 0.96 15.65 1.99
N ILE A 291 0.44 15.65 0.75
CA ILE A 291 1.12 15.07 -0.41
C ILE A 291 2.46 15.77 -0.68
N TYR A 292 2.51 17.09 -0.54
CA TYR A 292 3.77 17.84 -0.64
C TYR A 292 4.80 17.33 0.38
N SER A 293 4.41 17.27 1.66
CA SER A 293 5.34 16.93 2.74
C SER A 293 5.80 15.47 2.69
N THR A 294 4.90 14.54 2.35
CA THR A 294 5.27 13.13 2.17
C THR A 294 6.20 12.94 0.99
N THR A 295 5.90 13.52 -0.18
CA THR A 295 6.76 13.46 -1.37
C THR A 295 8.14 14.06 -1.09
N ALA A 296 8.18 15.24 -0.45
CA ALA A 296 9.44 15.89 -0.08
C ALA A 296 10.25 15.04 0.92
N THR A 297 9.59 14.35 1.85
CA THR A 297 10.23 13.41 2.79
C THR A 297 10.84 12.22 2.05
N GLU A 298 10.11 11.58 1.13
CA GLU A 298 10.60 10.43 0.36
C GLU A 298 11.84 10.79 -0.48
N ILE A 299 11.81 11.93 -1.17
CA ILE A 299 12.96 12.44 -1.93
C ILE A 299 14.13 12.74 -0.99
N THR A 300 13.86 13.33 0.19
CA THR A 300 14.89 13.63 1.19
C THR A 300 15.53 12.36 1.75
N ASN A 301 14.76 11.32 2.02
CA ASN A 301 15.28 10.03 2.51
C ASN A 301 16.20 9.34 1.50
N LYS A 302 15.89 9.43 0.20
CA LYS A 302 16.80 8.96 -0.86
C LYS A 302 18.13 9.71 -0.81
N ARG A 303 18.08 11.04 -0.65
CA ARG A 303 19.29 11.88 -0.55
C ARG A 303 20.07 11.65 0.75
N ILE A 304 19.40 11.36 1.87
CA ILE A 304 20.05 10.95 3.12
C ILE A 304 20.86 9.68 2.90
N LYS A 305 20.34 8.69 2.17
CA LYS A 305 21.07 7.47 1.85
C LYS A 305 22.35 7.78 1.05
N GLU A 306 22.24 8.55 -0.03
CA GLU A 306 23.40 8.99 -0.83
C GLU A 306 24.42 9.79 0.02
N ALA A 307 23.94 10.67 0.91
CA ALA A 307 24.80 11.49 1.75
C ALA A 307 25.51 10.67 2.84
N LYS A 308 24.86 9.65 3.40
CA LYS A 308 25.48 8.69 4.34
C LYS A 308 26.56 7.87 3.66
N GLU A 309 26.31 7.39 2.44
CA GLU A 309 27.31 6.68 1.63
C GLU A 309 28.53 7.56 1.35
N TYR A 310 28.31 8.82 0.97
CA TYR A 310 29.39 9.77 0.75
C TYR A 310 30.18 10.09 2.04
N LEU A 311 29.50 10.28 3.17
CA LEU A 311 30.15 10.51 4.46
C LEU A 311 31.01 9.30 4.87
N ALA A 312 30.50 8.07 4.69
CA ALA A 312 31.25 6.86 5.00
C ALA A 312 32.55 6.76 4.18
N GLN A 313 32.51 7.15 2.90
CA GLN A 313 33.73 7.22 2.06
C GLN A 313 34.74 8.24 2.59
N LEU A 314 34.28 9.43 3.01
CA LEU A 314 35.16 10.44 3.59
C LEU A 314 35.79 9.98 4.91
N GLU A 315 35.02 9.27 5.73
CA GLU A 315 35.48 8.67 6.99
C GLU A 315 36.52 7.57 6.75
N GLU A 316 36.33 6.72 5.74
CA GLU A 316 37.25 5.64 5.37
C GLU A 316 38.58 6.17 4.80
N TYR A 317 38.53 7.17 3.92
CA TYR A 317 39.71 7.68 3.22
C TYR A 317 40.39 8.87 3.91
N GLY A 318 39.94 9.28 5.09
CA GLY A 318 40.62 10.25 5.95
C GLY A 318 40.63 11.68 5.42
N GLY A 319 39.70 12.06 4.54
CA GLY A 319 39.61 13.39 3.95
C GLY A 319 39.33 13.37 2.45
N GLU A 320 39.64 14.49 1.79
CA GLU A 320 39.45 14.69 0.35
C GLU A 320 40.24 13.65 -0.46
N SER A 321 39.65 12.48 -0.75
CA SER A 321 40.19 11.55 -1.74
C SER A 321 40.31 12.27 -3.11
N PRO A 322 41.36 11.97 -3.90
CA PRO A 322 41.73 12.68 -5.12
C PRO A 322 40.59 12.87 -6.13
#